data_AF-A0A4Q2R6Q6-F1
#
_entry.id   AF-A0A4Q2R6Q6-F1
#
_cell.length_a   1.000
_cell.length_b   1.000
_cell.length_c   1.000
_cell.angle_alpha   90.00
_cell.angle_beta   90.00
_cell.angle_gamma   90.00
#
_symmetry.space_group_name_H-M   'P 1'
#
loop_
_entity.id
_entity.type
_entity.pdbx_description
1 polymer ?
#
loop_
_entity_poly.entity_id
_entity_poly.type
_entity_poly.pdbx_seq_one_letter_code
_entity_poly.pdbx_strand_id
1 'polypeptide(L)'
;MIPSDLPALAEAVAKWADEAPGVPAVYVFGSRVRGDHHSGSDVDLCVILDEMEDGNPIDPDDWWDAQHRASFADLTAVLPGPLEMHYDLDDPALRWMREARADPSRIVLQVRKVVCLWMPPKPVQHLETTP
;
A
#
# COMPACT_ATOMS: atom_id res chain seq x y z
N MET A 1 -13.31 -11.11 9.53
CA MET A 1 -14.39 -10.22 9.03
C MET A 1 -13.70 -9.08 8.31
N ILE A 2 -14.16 -8.72 7.12
CA ILE A 2 -13.56 -7.61 6.34
C ILE A 2 -14.05 -6.29 6.95
N PRO A 3 -13.18 -5.31 7.24
CA PRO A 3 -13.60 -3.99 7.67
C PRO A 3 -14.55 -3.35 6.65
N SER A 4 -15.61 -2.69 7.11
CA SER A 4 -16.70 -2.23 6.23
C SER A 4 -16.28 -1.14 5.24
N ASP A 5 -15.25 -0.37 5.58
CA ASP A 5 -14.68 0.71 4.76
C ASP A 5 -13.60 0.22 3.79
N LEU A 6 -13.01 -0.96 4.03
CA LEU A 6 -11.91 -1.49 3.22
C LEU A 6 -12.25 -1.63 1.72
N PRO A 7 -13.45 -2.09 1.32
CA PRO A 7 -13.81 -2.12 -0.10
C PRO A 7 -13.81 -0.75 -0.78
N ALA A 8 -14.28 0.29 -0.09
CA ALA A 8 -14.31 1.65 -0.63
C ALA A 8 -12.89 2.23 -0.74
N LEU A 9 -12.05 1.97 0.26
CA LEU A 9 -10.62 2.31 0.21
C LEU A 9 -9.92 1.60 -0.96
N ALA A 10 -10.08 0.29 -1.10
CA ALA A 10 -9.48 -0.48 -2.16
C ALA A 10 -9.91 0.02 -3.56
N GLU A 11 -11.18 0.40 -3.72
CA GLU A 11 -11.69 0.96 -4.96
C GLU A 11 -11.08 2.34 -5.28
N ALA A 12 -10.91 3.21 -4.27
CA ALA A 12 -10.26 4.52 -4.45
C ALA A 12 -8.80 4.38 -4.89
N VAL A 13 -8.05 3.50 -4.22
CA VAL A 13 -6.65 3.20 -4.57
C VAL A 13 -6.57 2.55 -5.96
N ALA A 14 -7.52 1.68 -6.30
CA ALA A 14 -7.51 0.98 -7.58
C ALA A 14 -7.74 1.93 -8.77
N LYS A 15 -8.56 2.98 -8.60
CA LYS A 15 -8.72 4.02 -9.63
C LYS A 15 -7.41 4.77 -9.89
N TRP A 16 -6.67 5.12 -8.83
CA TRP A 16 -5.34 5.72 -8.98
C TRP A 16 -4.35 4.75 -9.62
N ALA A 17 -4.34 3.47 -9.22
CA ALA A 17 -3.43 2.45 -9.75
C ALA A 17 -3.72 2.06 -11.22
N ASP A 18 -4.95 2.24 -11.70
CA ASP A 18 -5.30 2.00 -13.10
C ASP A 18 -4.61 3.00 -14.04
N GLU A 19 -4.34 4.22 -13.55
CA GLU A 19 -3.57 5.24 -14.30
C GLU A 19 -2.06 5.02 -14.23
N ALA A 20 -1.59 4.12 -13.35
CA ALA A 20 -0.18 3.82 -13.17
C ALA A 20 0.33 2.85 -14.27
N PRO A 21 1.16 3.33 -15.22
CA PRO A 21 1.77 2.48 -16.22
C PRO A 21 2.77 1.52 -15.55
N GLY A 22 2.80 0.27 -16.02
CA GLY A 22 3.78 -0.73 -15.57
C GLY A 22 3.58 -1.28 -14.17
N VAL A 23 2.77 -0.66 -13.29
CA VAL A 23 2.51 -1.16 -11.93
C VAL A 23 1.64 -2.43 -11.98
N PRO A 24 2.14 -3.61 -11.58
CA PRO A 24 1.36 -4.85 -11.61
C PRO A 24 0.41 -4.96 -10.41
N ALA A 25 0.81 -4.43 -9.26
CA ALA A 25 0.03 -4.46 -8.03
C ALA A 25 0.36 -3.31 -7.08
N VAL A 26 -0.64 -2.90 -6.30
CA VAL A 26 -0.52 -1.99 -5.16
C VAL A 26 -1.04 -2.72 -3.93
N TYR A 27 -0.26 -2.78 -2.87
CA TYR A 27 -0.63 -3.49 -1.65
C TYR A 27 -1.15 -2.50 -0.61
N VAL A 28 -2.36 -2.75 -0.09
CA VAL A 28 -2.89 -2.04 1.08
C VAL A 28 -2.66 -2.93 2.28
N PHE A 29 -2.13 -2.38 3.37
CA PHE A 29 -1.92 -3.14 4.60
C PHE A 29 -2.20 -2.28 5.84
N GLY A 30 -1.70 -2.72 7.00
CA GLY A 30 -1.80 -1.94 8.22
C GLY A 30 -3.17 -1.98 8.88
N SER A 31 -3.44 -0.95 9.69
CA SER A 31 -4.57 -0.95 10.63
C SER A 31 -5.94 -1.01 9.96
N ARG A 32 -6.06 -0.41 8.78
CA ARG A 32 -7.29 -0.38 8.00
C ARG A 32 -7.66 -1.75 7.43
N VAL A 33 -6.68 -2.58 7.10
CA VAL A 33 -6.93 -3.97 6.67
C VAL A 33 -7.22 -4.86 7.86
N ARG A 34 -6.55 -4.63 9.00
CA ARG A 34 -6.80 -5.39 10.24
C ARG A 34 -8.16 -5.06 10.88
N GLY A 35 -8.68 -3.84 10.66
CA GLY A 35 -9.91 -3.35 11.28
C GLY A 35 -9.71 -2.77 12.68
N ASP A 36 -8.47 -2.49 13.08
CA ASP A 36 -8.12 -1.87 14.37
C ASP A 36 -7.75 -0.38 14.24
N HIS A 37 -8.07 0.24 13.10
CA HIS A 37 -7.83 1.65 12.83
C HIS A 37 -8.75 2.58 13.65
N HIS A 38 -8.29 3.83 13.83
CA HIS A 38 -9.07 4.94 14.35
C HIS A 38 -9.15 6.06 13.31
N SER A 39 -9.89 7.15 13.61
CA SER A 39 -10.13 8.25 12.67
C SER A 39 -8.88 9.03 12.23
N GLY A 40 -7.75 8.83 12.89
CA GLY A 40 -6.47 9.44 12.58
C GLY A 40 -5.43 8.44 12.08
N SER A 41 -5.82 7.19 11.81
CA SER A 41 -4.90 6.19 11.29
C SER A 41 -4.58 6.44 9.83
N ASP A 42 -3.31 6.23 9.50
CA ASP A 42 -2.80 6.32 8.14
C ASP A 42 -3.39 5.23 7.23
N VAL A 43 -3.15 5.41 5.93
CA VAL A 43 -3.38 4.44 4.88
C VAL A 43 -2.01 3.95 4.43
N ASP A 44 -1.63 2.76 4.88
CA ASP A 44 -0.37 2.11 4.50
C ASP A 44 -0.51 1.48 3.11
N LEU A 45 0.26 2.00 2.14
CA LEU A 45 0.37 1.45 0.78
C LEU A 45 1.79 0.99 0.49
N CYS A 46 1.92 -0.08 -0.29
CA CYS A 46 3.21 -0.53 -0.79
C CYS A 46 3.16 -0.78 -2.30
N VAL A 47 4.17 -0.28 -3.01
CA VAL A 47 4.43 -0.57 -4.43
C VAL A 47 5.83 -1.14 -4.54
N ILE A 48 5.96 -2.27 -5.24
CA ILE A 48 7.23 -2.96 -5.43
C ILE A 48 7.78 -2.54 -6.79
N LEU A 49 8.67 -1.53 -6.79
CA LEU A 49 9.12 -0.86 -8.02
C LEU A 49 9.91 -1.76 -8.96
N ASP A 50 10.67 -2.74 -8.44
CA ASP A 50 11.42 -3.70 -9.27
C ASP A 50 10.54 -4.73 -9.98
N GLU A 51 9.22 -4.68 -9.77
CA GLU A 51 8.23 -5.48 -10.49
C GLU A 51 7.46 -4.66 -11.52
N MET A 52 7.79 -3.38 -11.70
CA MET A 52 7.17 -2.57 -12.76
C MET A 52 7.56 -3.13 -14.13
N GLU A 53 6.56 -3.37 -14.97
CA GLU A 53 6.76 -3.98 -16.29
C GLU A 53 7.24 -2.94 -17.32
N ASP A 54 8.38 -3.23 -17.95
CA ASP A 54 8.86 -2.50 -19.12
C ASP A 54 7.92 -2.70 -20.33
N GLY A 55 7.61 -1.63 -21.04
CA GLY A 55 6.85 -1.68 -22.31
C GLY A 55 5.58 -0.81 -22.37
N ASN A 56 5.31 0.02 -21.37
CA ASN A 56 4.30 1.07 -21.49
C ASN A 56 4.80 2.26 -22.34
N PRO A 57 3.93 2.94 -23.10
CA PRO A 57 4.29 4.14 -23.86
C PRO A 57 4.62 5.35 -22.96
N ILE A 58 4.24 5.28 -21.68
CA ILE A 58 4.66 6.19 -20.63
C ILE A 58 5.76 5.47 -19.86
N ASP A 59 6.92 6.10 -19.74
CA ASP A 59 8.01 5.61 -18.91
C ASP A 59 7.49 5.47 -17.46
N PRO A 60 7.46 4.25 -16.89
CA PRO A 60 6.99 4.03 -15.54
C PRO A 60 7.75 4.88 -14.50
N ASP A 61 9.03 5.18 -14.76
CA ASP A 61 9.86 6.03 -13.91
C ASP A 61 9.39 7.50 -13.96
N ASP A 62 9.13 8.04 -15.16
CA ASP A 62 8.64 9.42 -15.33
C ASP A 62 7.29 9.64 -14.65
N TRP A 63 6.38 8.66 -14.74
CA TRP A 63 5.07 8.74 -14.09
C TRP A 63 5.23 8.70 -12.57
N TRP A 64 6.03 7.78 -12.06
CA TRP A 64 6.28 7.65 -10.62
C TRP A 64 6.94 8.89 -10.03
N ASP A 65 7.91 9.47 -10.73
CA ASP A 65 8.56 10.74 -10.37
C ASP A 65 7.60 11.93 -10.40
N ALA A 66 6.65 11.95 -11.35
CA ALA A 66 5.59 12.96 -11.37
C ALA A 66 4.68 12.84 -10.14
N GLN A 67 4.26 11.62 -9.77
CA GLN A 67 3.47 11.38 -8.56
C GLN A 67 4.22 11.81 -7.29
N HIS A 68 5.50 11.46 -7.19
CA HIS A 68 6.38 11.85 -6.09
C HIS A 68 6.50 13.37 -5.94
N ARG A 69 6.79 14.08 -7.03
CA ARG A 69 6.87 15.55 -7.02
C ARG A 69 5.55 16.20 -6.62
N ALA A 70 4.42 15.60 -7.01
CA ALA A 70 3.10 16.03 -6.61
C ALA A 70 2.71 15.54 -5.20
N SER A 71 3.58 14.84 -4.47
CA SER A 71 3.29 14.24 -3.16
C SER A 71 2.02 13.38 -3.18
N PHE A 72 1.75 12.70 -4.30
CA PHE A 72 0.56 11.89 -4.50
C PHE A 72 -0.75 12.66 -4.24
N ALA A 73 -0.83 13.93 -4.62
CA ALA A 73 -1.96 14.81 -4.33
C ALA A 73 -3.32 14.22 -4.73
N ASP A 74 -3.44 13.62 -5.92
CA ASP A 74 -4.70 13.05 -6.40
C ASP A 74 -5.14 11.84 -5.56
N LEU A 75 -4.19 11.01 -5.13
CA LEU A 75 -4.45 9.88 -4.24
C LEU A 75 -4.81 10.36 -2.84
N THR A 76 -4.01 11.24 -2.24
CA THR A 76 -4.23 11.74 -0.87
C THR A 76 -5.57 12.48 -0.72
N ALA A 77 -6.04 13.16 -1.77
CA ALA A 77 -7.32 13.86 -1.78
C ALA A 77 -8.54 12.93 -1.59
N VAL A 78 -8.42 11.65 -1.92
CA VAL A 78 -9.52 10.67 -1.85
C VAL A 78 -9.38 9.67 -0.71
N LEU A 79 -8.28 9.71 0.05
CA LEU A 79 -8.03 8.77 1.13
C LEU A 79 -8.75 9.17 2.43
N PRO A 80 -9.20 8.20 3.24
CA PRO A 80 -9.85 8.43 4.53
C PRO A 80 -8.88 8.80 5.67
N GLY A 81 -7.61 9.07 5.36
CA GLY A 81 -6.53 9.37 6.30
C GLY A 81 -5.23 9.72 5.56
N PRO A 82 -4.16 10.08 6.27
CA PRO A 82 -2.87 10.38 5.66
C PRO A 82 -2.32 9.16 4.93
N LEU A 83 -1.54 9.37 3.87
CA LEU A 83 -0.89 8.31 3.12
C LEU A 83 0.49 8.01 3.71
N GLU A 84 0.77 6.74 3.99
CA GLU A 84 2.12 6.21 4.22
C GLU A 84 2.47 5.29 3.04
N MET A 85 3.34 5.76 2.13
CA MET A 85 3.71 5.04 0.91
C MET A 85 5.08 4.38 1.07
N HIS A 86 5.14 3.06 0.87
CA HIS A 86 6.34 2.23 0.96
C HIS A 86 6.75 1.70 -0.42
N TYR A 87 7.93 2.12 -0.88
CA TYR A 87 8.44 1.77 -2.21
C TYR A 87 9.96 1.63 -2.27
N ASP A 88 10.65 1.95 -1.17
CA ASP A 88 12.10 1.82 -1.08
C ASP A 88 12.49 0.34 -0.99
N LEU A 89 13.46 -0.09 -1.80
CA LEU A 89 13.95 -1.47 -1.83
C LEU A 89 14.61 -1.88 -0.51
N ASP A 90 15.12 -0.91 0.25
CA ASP A 90 15.70 -1.13 1.58
C ASP A 90 14.65 -1.10 2.70
N ASP A 91 13.37 -0.84 2.40
CA ASP A 91 12.30 -0.86 3.40
C ASP A 91 12.06 -2.29 3.91
N PRO A 92 12.22 -2.56 5.22
CA PRO A 92 11.88 -3.85 5.80
C PRO A 92 10.42 -4.29 5.52
N ALA A 93 9.52 -3.33 5.31
CA ALA A 93 8.14 -3.59 4.93
C ALA A 93 8.04 -4.31 3.58
N LEU A 94 8.93 -4.03 2.62
CA LEU A 94 8.91 -4.66 1.29
C LEU A 94 9.13 -6.17 1.39
N ARG A 95 10.09 -6.60 2.22
CA ARG A 95 10.32 -8.03 2.49
C ARG A 95 9.09 -8.69 3.09
N TRP A 96 8.50 -8.08 4.12
CA TRP A 96 7.29 -8.60 4.72
C TRP A 96 6.12 -8.64 3.74
N MET A 97 6.01 -7.68 2.84
CA MET A 97 4.97 -7.65 1.83
C MET A 97 5.13 -8.80 0.82
N ARG A 98 6.37 -9.09 0.41
CA ARG A 98 6.69 -10.24 -0.45
C ARG A 98 6.39 -11.58 0.22
N GLU A 99 6.66 -11.71 1.51
CA GLU A 99 6.32 -12.90 2.29
C GLU A 99 4.79 -13.03 2.47
N ALA A 100 4.11 -11.93 2.81
CA ALA A 100 2.66 -11.91 3.03
C ALA A 100 1.87 -12.20 1.74
N ARG A 101 2.26 -11.62 0.60
CA ARG A 101 1.55 -11.88 -0.69
C ARG A 101 1.68 -13.32 -1.17
N ALA A 102 2.74 -14.03 -0.78
CA ALA A 102 2.97 -15.42 -1.16
C ALA A 102 2.06 -16.40 -0.41
N ASP A 103 1.41 -15.94 0.65
CA ASP A 103 0.45 -16.69 1.46
C ASP A 103 -0.99 -16.23 1.14
N PRO A 104 -1.78 -17.01 0.37
CA PRO A 104 -3.14 -16.62 0.02
C PRO A 104 -4.07 -16.39 1.21
N SER A 105 -3.76 -16.96 2.39
CA SER A 105 -4.55 -16.75 3.61
C SER A 105 -4.42 -15.32 4.17
N ARG A 106 -3.40 -14.57 3.72
CA ARG A 106 -3.19 -13.16 4.07
C ARG A 106 -4.00 -12.22 3.20
N ILE A 107 -4.50 -12.66 2.05
CA ILE A 107 -5.27 -11.80 1.14
C ILE A 107 -6.69 -11.65 1.68
N VAL A 108 -7.03 -10.44 2.13
CA VAL A 108 -8.36 -10.12 2.69
C VAL A 108 -9.33 -9.75 1.58
N LEU A 109 -8.85 -8.98 0.61
CA LEU A 109 -9.62 -8.44 -0.49
C LEU A 109 -8.68 -8.15 -1.66
N GLN A 110 -9.15 -8.37 -2.88
CA GLN A 110 -8.46 -7.91 -4.10
C GLN A 110 -9.44 -7.17 -5.00
N VAL A 111 -9.05 -6.00 -5.47
CA VAL A 111 -9.80 -5.14 -6.39
C VAL A 111 -8.86 -4.69 -7.51
N ARG A 112 -9.01 -5.26 -8.71
CA ARG A 112 -8.10 -5.02 -9.85
C ARG A 112 -6.62 -5.23 -9.43
N LYS A 113 -5.78 -4.21 -9.59
CA LYS A 113 -4.36 -4.19 -9.19
C LYS A 113 -4.15 -4.05 -7.68
N VAL A 114 -5.19 -3.77 -6.90
CA VAL A 114 -5.07 -3.53 -5.46
C VAL A 114 -5.28 -4.82 -4.68
N VAL A 115 -4.31 -5.17 -3.83
CA VAL A 115 -4.36 -6.34 -2.96
C VAL A 115 -4.29 -5.90 -1.50
N CYS A 116 -5.35 -6.14 -0.74
CA CYS A 116 -5.40 -5.85 0.69
C CYS A 116 -4.84 -7.05 1.47
N LEU A 117 -3.70 -6.85 2.13
CA LEU A 117 -2.97 -7.89 2.86
C LEU A 117 -3.11 -7.71 4.36
N TRP A 118 -3.62 -8.74 5.03
CA TRP A 118 -3.58 -8.82 6.47
C TRP A 118 -2.15 -9.11 6.93
N MET A 119 -1.63 -8.23 7.77
CA MET A 119 -0.34 -8.41 8.41
C MET A 119 -0.46 -8.15 9.90
N PRO A 120 0.26 -8.90 10.76
CA PRO A 120 0.31 -8.60 12.17
C PRO A 120 0.85 -7.18 12.38
N PRO A 121 0.48 -6.51 13.49
CA PRO A 121 1.07 -5.24 13.85
C PRO A 121 2.60 -5.33 13.84
N LYS A 122 3.28 -4.25 13.42
CA LYS A 122 4.73 -4.13 13.60
C LYS A 122 5.02 -4.47 15.08
N PRO A 123 5.88 -5.45 15.39
CA PRO A 123 6.21 -5.78 16.76
C PRO A 123 6.79 -4.51 17.37
N VAL A 124 6.17 -4.07 18.47
CA VAL A 124 6.67 -2.94 19.23
C VAL A 124 8.06 -3.35 19.69
N GLN A 125 9.10 -2.74 19.13
CA GLN A 125 10.41 -2.79 19.76
C GLN A 125 10.21 -2.11 21.10
N HIS A 126 10.08 -2.90 22.17
CA HIS A 126 10.10 -2.36 23.51
C HIS A 126 11.38 -1.54 23.61
N LEU A 127 11.23 -0.22 23.67
CA LEU A 127 12.28 0.64 24.19
C LEU A 127 12.54 0.09 25.59
N GLU A 128 13.61 -0.68 25.73
CA GLU A 128 14.16 -1.02 27.03
C GLU A 128 14.56 0.31 27.67
N THR A 129 13.61 0.95 28.35
CA THR A 129 13.90 1.93 29.39
C THR A 129 14.61 1.16 30.49
N THR A 130 15.91 1.03 30.33
CA THR A 130 16.78 0.59 31.42
C THR A 130 16.85 1.76 32.41
N PRO A 131 16.58 1.53 33.71
CA PRO A 131 16.51 2.57 34.74
C PRO A 131 17.83 3.27 35.01
#